data_AF-X0P9D8-F1
#
_entry.id   AF-X0P9D8-F1
#
_cell.length_a   1.000
_cell.length_b   1.000
_cell.length_c   1.000
_cell.angle_alpha   90.00
_cell.angle_beta   90.00
_cell.angle_gamma   90.00
#
_symmetry.space_group_name_H-M   'P 1'
#
loop_
_entity.id
_entity.type
_entity.pdbx_description
1 polymer ?
#
loop_
_entity_poly.entity_id
_entity_poly.type
_entity_poly.pdbx_seq_one_letter_code
_entity_poly.pdbx_strand_id
1 'polypeptide(L)'
;MKTIYEQLRSAQIDEQLINAFQKDSDIVYTGIIQYLGTSDFVMLTYNDYGIQDGEVYLKISAIKEIETDSYDLASMKDRISFDEMHDLVNNPSFDMPIKMSDSLYDRIIKTLYEQQRVALMITFENGRLKYNEGLIKAVWQDGLSFLNLSKFDFSKQKMTTIPAEDLRGIEFGGTELQLVQETLTMIKPENHIEDVTITDSDQFREIIRQRQLDQAYLIIDTDDERKYFYVGQVIAANPNEFVMMVVDMNGRFGGYVWIRYDDIKRLLLDGDYLSLIQRFVHLNKAAGHFALPVLNAERAFDDADNILIHILYQSIKFRKLIRFELADKENFAAFPTDLNLATGLLTVELLDVDESTESPVKQIGIETIREMAFDYFKAFLLENQVD
;
A
#
# COMPACT_ATOMS: atom_id res chain seq x y z
N MET A 1 -16.40 -30.67 13.56
CA MET A 1 -15.66 -29.58 12.91
C MET A 1 -16.19 -29.46 11.49
N LYS A 2 -16.61 -28.27 11.06
CA LYS A 2 -16.92 -28.02 9.66
C LYS A 2 -15.63 -28.13 8.84
N THR A 3 -15.69 -28.71 7.65
CA THR A 3 -14.56 -28.64 6.70
C THR A 3 -14.38 -27.20 6.21
N ILE A 4 -13.21 -26.85 5.67
CA ILE A 4 -12.97 -25.53 5.05
C ILE A 4 -14.04 -25.23 3.99
N TYR A 5 -14.39 -26.23 3.17
CA TYR A 5 -15.45 -26.10 2.17
C TYR A 5 -16.82 -25.74 2.79
N GLU A 6 -17.19 -26.38 3.89
CA GLU A 6 -18.46 -26.08 4.57
C GLU A 6 -18.46 -24.70 5.24
N GLN A 7 -17.30 -24.22 5.72
CA GLN A 7 -17.15 -22.86 6.22
C GLN A 7 -17.31 -21.84 5.10
N LEU A 8 -16.57 -21.99 3.99
CA LEU A 8 -16.68 -21.14 2.80
C LEU A 8 -18.11 -21.12 2.26
N ARG A 9 -18.77 -22.28 2.19
CA ARG A 9 -20.16 -22.37 1.73
C ARG A 9 -21.13 -21.62 2.64
N SER A 10 -20.96 -21.71 3.95
CA SER A 10 -21.78 -20.95 4.91
C SER A 10 -21.56 -19.45 4.73
N ALA A 11 -20.30 -19.03 4.69
CA ALA A 11 -19.92 -17.63 4.53
C ALA A 11 -20.43 -17.04 3.20
N GLN A 12 -20.39 -17.81 2.11
CA GLN A 12 -20.94 -17.37 0.82
C GLN A 12 -22.47 -17.18 0.87
N ILE A 13 -23.21 -18.12 1.49
CA ILE A 13 -24.68 -18.03 1.60
C ILE A 13 -25.10 -16.83 2.45
N ASP A 14 -24.34 -16.59 3.53
CA ASP A 14 -24.62 -15.53 4.49
C ASP A 14 -23.96 -14.19 4.11
N GLU A 15 -23.31 -14.11 2.93
CA GLU A 15 -22.54 -12.94 2.45
C GLU A 15 -21.57 -12.37 3.50
N GLN A 16 -20.91 -13.26 4.24
CA GLN A 16 -20.03 -12.89 5.35
C GLN A 16 -18.67 -12.39 4.85
N LEU A 17 -18.19 -11.31 5.48
CA LEU A 17 -16.78 -10.94 5.44
C LEU A 17 -15.95 -11.99 6.18
N ILE A 18 -14.88 -12.47 5.53
CA ILE A 18 -13.99 -13.50 6.07
C ILE A 18 -12.53 -13.11 5.97
N ASN A 19 -11.70 -13.70 6.83
CA ASN A 19 -10.26 -13.77 6.67
C ASN A 19 -9.88 -15.17 6.18
N ALA A 20 -9.14 -15.25 5.07
CA ALA A 20 -8.62 -16.49 4.50
C ALA A 20 -7.10 -16.60 4.75
N PHE A 21 -6.72 -17.43 5.71
CA PHE A 21 -5.33 -17.71 6.04
C PHE A 21 -4.76 -18.81 5.15
N GLN A 22 -3.61 -18.58 4.55
CA GLN A 22 -2.93 -19.53 3.67
C GLN A 22 -1.99 -20.46 4.46
N LYS A 23 -1.68 -21.65 3.92
CA LYS A 23 -0.77 -22.61 4.58
C LYS A 23 0.69 -22.18 4.57
N ASP A 24 1.12 -21.54 3.48
CA ASP A 24 2.53 -21.29 3.16
C ASP A 24 2.84 -19.78 3.09
N SER A 25 1.96 -18.94 3.64
CA SER A 25 2.02 -17.47 3.62
C SER A 25 1.60 -16.89 4.95
N ASP A 26 2.16 -15.73 5.29
CA ASP A 26 1.62 -14.84 6.32
C ASP A 26 0.60 -13.84 5.72
N ILE A 27 0.42 -13.83 4.39
CA ILE A 27 -0.60 -13.01 3.73
C ILE A 27 -1.98 -13.58 4.01
N VAL A 28 -2.84 -12.74 4.58
CA VAL A 28 -4.26 -12.98 4.83
C VAL A 28 -5.06 -12.20 3.79
N TYR A 29 -6.05 -12.84 3.19
CA TYR A 29 -7.02 -12.12 2.35
C TYR A 29 -8.29 -11.88 3.15
N THR A 30 -8.74 -10.63 3.20
CA THR A 30 -10.00 -10.23 3.82
C THR A 30 -11.02 -9.89 2.75
N GLY A 31 -12.22 -10.48 2.79
CA GLY A 31 -13.15 -10.34 1.68
C GLY A 31 -14.47 -11.10 1.77
N ILE A 32 -15.27 -10.99 0.70
CA ILE A 32 -16.57 -11.67 0.56
C ILE A 32 -16.52 -12.64 -0.62
N ILE A 33 -16.91 -13.89 -0.39
CA ILE A 33 -16.88 -14.95 -1.41
C ILE A 33 -17.91 -14.63 -2.50
N GLN A 34 -17.44 -14.44 -3.72
CA GLN A 34 -18.29 -14.25 -4.89
C GLN A 34 -18.68 -15.61 -5.50
N TYR A 35 -17.71 -16.51 -5.65
CA TYR A 35 -17.91 -17.81 -6.29
C TYR A 35 -17.22 -18.93 -5.51
N LEU A 36 -17.89 -20.07 -5.39
CA LEU A 36 -17.37 -21.26 -4.73
C LEU A 36 -17.48 -22.47 -5.66
N GLY A 37 -16.34 -22.96 -6.12
CA GLY A 37 -16.19 -24.22 -6.83
C GLY A 37 -15.95 -25.39 -5.87
N THR A 38 -15.80 -26.60 -6.40
CA THR A 38 -15.57 -27.80 -5.58
C THR A 38 -14.17 -27.86 -4.96
N SER A 39 -13.20 -27.17 -5.55
CA SER A 39 -11.78 -27.17 -5.13
C SER A 39 -11.17 -25.78 -5.01
N ASP A 40 -11.91 -24.74 -5.34
CA ASP A 40 -11.45 -23.37 -5.42
C ASP A 40 -12.59 -22.38 -5.16
N PHE A 41 -12.24 -21.12 -4.97
CA PHE A 41 -13.18 -20.03 -4.78
C PHE A 41 -12.59 -18.71 -5.27
N VAL A 42 -13.47 -17.74 -5.52
CA VAL A 42 -13.13 -16.36 -5.82
C VAL A 42 -13.73 -15.48 -4.75
N MET A 43 -12.94 -14.54 -4.25
CA MET A 43 -13.33 -13.59 -3.22
C MET A 43 -13.05 -12.17 -3.70
N LEU A 44 -14.00 -11.28 -3.46
CA LEU A 44 -13.78 -9.84 -3.55
C LEU A 44 -12.96 -9.40 -2.34
N THR A 45 -11.86 -8.69 -2.55
CA THR A 45 -10.92 -8.33 -1.48
C THR A 45 -11.02 -6.87 -1.06
N TYR A 46 -10.77 -6.62 0.22
CA TYR A 46 -10.62 -5.27 0.78
C TYR A 46 -9.19 -5.10 1.29
N ASN A 47 -8.63 -3.90 1.10
CA ASN A 47 -7.33 -3.55 1.67
C ASN A 47 -7.44 -3.18 3.16
N ASP A 48 -6.30 -2.90 3.79
CA ASP A 48 -6.22 -2.55 5.21
C ASP A 48 -7.08 -1.35 5.62
N TYR A 49 -7.54 -0.54 4.66
CA TYR A 49 -8.37 0.62 4.91
C TYR A 49 -9.87 0.38 4.68
N GLY A 50 -10.29 -0.86 4.44
CA GLY A 50 -11.70 -1.19 4.14
C GLY A 50 -12.15 -0.78 2.74
N ILE A 51 -11.22 -0.45 1.85
CA ILE A 51 -11.51 -0.09 0.46
C ILE A 51 -11.42 -1.35 -0.40
N GLN A 52 -12.42 -1.56 -1.26
CA GLN A 52 -12.42 -2.67 -2.21
C GLN A 52 -11.22 -2.60 -3.17
N ASP A 53 -10.43 -3.67 -3.25
CA ASP A 53 -9.21 -3.73 -4.05
C ASP A 53 -9.07 -5.07 -4.79
N GLY A 54 -9.96 -5.26 -5.78
CA GLY A 54 -9.89 -6.37 -6.71
C GLY A 54 -10.49 -7.67 -6.18
N GLU A 55 -10.05 -8.77 -6.78
CA GLU A 55 -10.50 -10.12 -6.51
C GLU A 55 -9.31 -11.08 -6.42
N VAL A 56 -9.48 -12.14 -5.63
CA VAL A 56 -8.52 -13.23 -5.52
C VAL A 56 -9.18 -14.58 -5.80
N TYR A 57 -8.57 -15.35 -6.68
CA TYR A 57 -8.82 -16.78 -6.86
C TYR A 57 -7.91 -17.57 -5.92
N LEU A 58 -8.45 -18.52 -5.17
CA LEU A 58 -7.66 -19.38 -4.28
C LEU A 58 -8.11 -20.84 -4.41
N LYS A 59 -7.13 -21.75 -4.42
CA LYS A 59 -7.41 -23.19 -4.24
C LYS A 59 -7.73 -23.44 -2.77
N ILE A 60 -8.81 -24.18 -2.49
CA ILE A 60 -9.18 -24.57 -1.13
C ILE A 60 -8.05 -25.36 -0.45
N SER A 61 -7.29 -26.14 -1.22
CA SER A 61 -6.13 -26.89 -0.71
C SER A 61 -4.99 -26.00 -0.20
N ALA A 62 -4.92 -24.74 -0.63
CA ALA A 62 -3.92 -23.76 -0.18
C ALA A 62 -4.34 -23.02 1.12
N ILE A 63 -5.61 -23.15 1.53
CA ILE A 63 -6.14 -22.51 2.73
C ILE A 63 -5.83 -23.34 3.97
N LYS A 64 -5.32 -22.68 5.00
CA LYS A 64 -5.08 -23.24 6.33
C LYS A 64 -6.33 -23.11 7.19
N GLU A 65 -6.92 -21.93 7.22
CA GLU A 65 -8.02 -21.58 8.11
C GLU A 65 -8.88 -20.47 7.51
N ILE A 66 -10.17 -20.52 7.80
CA ILE A 66 -11.13 -19.46 7.50
C ILE A 66 -11.66 -18.94 8.83
N GLU A 67 -11.55 -17.64 9.02
CA GLU A 67 -12.11 -16.92 10.15
C GLU A 67 -13.28 -16.07 9.65
N THR A 68 -14.38 -16.10 10.39
CA THR A 68 -15.63 -15.39 10.06
C THR A 68 -16.06 -14.42 11.16
N ASP A 69 -15.35 -14.43 12.28
CA ASP A 69 -15.66 -13.63 13.46
C ASP A 69 -14.38 -13.36 14.26
N SER A 70 -13.94 -12.10 14.27
CA SER A 70 -12.78 -11.61 15.00
C SER A 70 -12.86 -10.10 15.18
N TYR A 71 -12.02 -9.56 16.08
CA TYR A 71 -11.88 -8.12 16.25
C TYR A 71 -11.48 -7.43 14.94
N ASP A 72 -10.51 -8.01 14.23
CA ASP A 72 -10.03 -7.50 12.94
C ASP A 72 -11.15 -7.45 11.89
N LEU A 73 -12.01 -8.47 11.84
CA LEU A 73 -13.17 -8.48 10.94
C LEU A 73 -14.26 -7.48 11.36
N ALA A 74 -14.41 -7.19 12.65
CA ALA A 74 -15.32 -6.16 13.13
C ALA A 74 -14.81 -4.76 12.72
N SER A 75 -13.53 -4.48 12.99
CA SER A 75 -12.83 -3.26 12.54
C SER A 75 -12.96 -3.05 11.03
N MET A 76 -12.72 -4.11 10.24
CA MET A 76 -12.83 -4.05 8.79
C MET A 76 -14.26 -3.73 8.33
N LYS A 77 -15.29 -4.27 8.98
CA LYS A 77 -16.69 -3.94 8.65
C LYS A 77 -17.00 -2.47 8.89
N ASP A 78 -16.46 -1.89 9.96
CA ASP A 78 -16.64 -0.47 10.25
C ASP A 78 -15.94 0.41 9.21
N ARG A 79 -14.72 0.02 8.77
CA ARG A 79 -13.99 0.70 7.69
C ARG A 79 -14.70 0.60 6.33
N ILE A 80 -15.22 -0.58 5.96
CA ILE A 80 -16.02 -0.76 4.73
C ILE A 80 -17.28 0.11 4.78
N SER A 81 -18.00 0.08 5.90
CA SER A 81 -19.20 0.92 6.08
C SER A 81 -18.85 2.41 5.99
N PHE A 82 -17.69 2.81 6.49
CA PHE A 82 -17.22 4.18 6.40
C PHE A 82 -16.93 4.60 4.95
N ASP A 83 -16.27 3.76 4.16
CA ASP A 83 -16.06 3.98 2.72
C ASP A 83 -17.38 4.14 1.96
N GLU A 84 -18.33 3.21 2.15
CA GLU A 84 -19.65 3.24 1.51
C GLU A 84 -20.45 4.51 1.84
N MET A 85 -20.36 5.00 3.09
CA MET A 85 -21.06 6.22 3.51
C MET A 85 -20.45 7.50 2.93
N HIS A 86 -19.14 7.51 2.67
CA HIS A 86 -18.42 8.71 2.25
C HIS A 86 -18.00 8.69 0.78
N ASP A 87 -18.30 7.61 0.05
CA ASP A 87 -17.97 7.43 -1.37
C ASP A 87 -16.47 7.72 -1.61
N LEU A 88 -15.60 7.18 -0.74
CA LEU A 88 -14.18 7.55 -0.75
C LEU A 88 -13.48 7.04 -2.00
N VAL A 89 -13.95 5.91 -2.55
CA VAL A 89 -13.42 5.33 -3.78
C VAL A 89 -14.54 4.87 -4.72
N ASN A 90 -14.59 5.50 -5.89
CA ASN A 90 -15.33 5.00 -7.05
C ASN A 90 -14.40 4.16 -7.95
N ASN A 91 -14.01 2.98 -7.48
CA ASN A 91 -13.39 1.98 -8.34
C ASN A 91 -14.51 1.16 -8.97
N PRO A 92 -14.69 1.15 -10.31
CA PRO A 92 -15.71 0.30 -10.92
C PRO A 92 -15.43 -1.14 -10.53
N SER A 93 -16.47 -1.85 -10.07
CA SER A 93 -16.37 -3.26 -9.76
C SER A 93 -15.82 -4.03 -10.97
N PHE A 94 -14.99 -5.03 -10.70
CA PHE A 94 -14.54 -5.94 -11.75
C PHE A 94 -15.76 -6.75 -12.19
N ASP A 95 -16.42 -6.32 -13.27
CA ASP A 95 -17.49 -7.11 -13.89
C ASP A 95 -16.85 -8.31 -14.59
N MET A 96 -16.77 -9.44 -13.88
CA MET A 96 -16.51 -10.74 -14.48
C MET A 96 -17.84 -11.36 -14.90
N PRO A 97 -18.21 -11.34 -16.20
CA PRO A 97 -19.39 -12.04 -16.65
C PRO A 97 -19.17 -13.56 -16.53
N ILE A 98 -19.61 -14.14 -15.41
CA ILE A 98 -19.49 -15.57 -15.14
C ILE A 98 -20.67 -16.30 -15.77
N LYS A 99 -20.40 -17.18 -16.75
CA LYS A 99 -21.37 -18.19 -17.21
C LYS A 99 -21.31 -19.39 -16.24
N MET A 100 -22.41 -20.11 -16.03
CA MET A 100 -22.48 -21.16 -14.99
C MET A 100 -21.85 -22.52 -15.37
N SER A 101 -21.33 -22.71 -16.59
CA SER A 101 -21.03 -24.04 -17.17
C SER A 101 -19.58 -24.55 -17.17
N ASP A 102 -18.59 -23.78 -16.70
CA ASP A 102 -17.14 -24.05 -16.90
C ASP A 102 -16.47 -23.90 -15.53
N SER A 103 -15.32 -24.56 -15.32
CA SER A 103 -14.57 -24.47 -14.06
C SER A 103 -14.17 -23.02 -13.77
N LEU A 104 -14.12 -22.62 -12.48
CA LEU A 104 -13.74 -21.25 -12.10
C LEU A 104 -12.33 -20.92 -12.62
N TYR A 105 -11.38 -21.83 -12.43
CA TYR A 105 -10.02 -21.71 -12.93
C TYR A 105 -9.96 -21.42 -14.44
N ASP A 106 -10.59 -22.26 -15.27
CA ASP A 106 -10.51 -22.13 -16.73
C ASP A 106 -11.08 -20.79 -17.20
N ARG A 107 -12.14 -20.31 -16.55
CA ARG A 107 -12.78 -19.01 -16.85
C ARG A 107 -11.86 -17.85 -16.54
N ILE A 108 -11.23 -17.86 -15.36
CA ILE A 108 -10.34 -16.78 -14.92
C ILE A 108 -9.14 -16.72 -15.84
N ILE A 109 -8.46 -17.84 -16.06
CA ILE A 109 -7.30 -17.92 -16.95
C ILE A 109 -7.66 -17.48 -18.38
N LYS A 110 -8.78 -17.95 -18.91
CA LYS A 110 -9.26 -17.54 -20.24
C LYS A 110 -9.52 -16.04 -20.30
N THR A 111 -10.18 -15.48 -19.28
CA THR A 111 -10.50 -14.04 -19.22
C THR A 111 -9.23 -13.20 -19.18
N LEU A 112 -8.30 -13.54 -18.28
CA LEU A 112 -7.01 -12.84 -18.13
C LEU A 112 -6.19 -12.92 -19.43
N TYR A 113 -6.18 -14.08 -20.09
CA TYR A 113 -5.50 -14.27 -21.36
C TYR A 113 -6.14 -13.50 -22.53
N GLU A 114 -7.43 -13.70 -22.78
CA GLU A 114 -8.13 -13.11 -23.94
C GLU A 114 -8.19 -11.58 -23.85
N GLN A 115 -8.30 -11.04 -22.64
CA GLN A 115 -8.37 -9.60 -22.41
C GLN A 115 -6.99 -8.97 -22.11
N GLN A 116 -5.92 -9.77 -22.13
CA GLN A 116 -4.55 -9.34 -21.79
C GLN A 116 -4.50 -8.53 -20.49
N ARG A 117 -5.17 -9.03 -19.44
CA ARG A 117 -5.20 -8.37 -18.13
C ARG A 117 -3.97 -8.70 -17.32
N VAL A 118 -3.45 -7.69 -16.63
CA VAL A 118 -2.37 -7.88 -15.65
C VAL A 118 -2.94 -8.57 -14.42
N ALA A 119 -2.20 -9.56 -13.92
CA ALA A 119 -2.56 -10.35 -12.74
C ALA A 119 -1.31 -10.68 -11.91
N LEU A 120 -1.51 -10.97 -10.63
CA LEU A 120 -0.48 -11.55 -9.76
C LEU A 120 -0.70 -13.05 -9.64
N MET A 121 0.23 -13.85 -10.16
CA MET A 121 0.21 -15.30 -10.04
C MET A 121 0.93 -15.73 -8.76
N ILE A 122 0.21 -16.46 -7.90
CA ILE A 122 0.73 -17.01 -6.65
C ILE A 122 1.03 -18.48 -6.88
N THR A 123 2.31 -18.83 -6.84
CA THR A 123 2.83 -20.16 -7.16
C THR A 123 3.63 -20.72 -5.99
N PHE A 124 3.67 -22.03 -5.83
CA PHE A 124 4.48 -22.68 -4.81
C PHE A 124 5.66 -23.40 -5.45
N GLU A 125 6.86 -22.86 -5.29
CA GLU A 125 8.08 -23.36 -5.93
C GLU A 125 9.21 -23.48 -4.91
N ASN A 126 9.90 -24.62 -4.88
CA ASN A 126 11.04 -24.87 -3.99
C ASN A 126 10.71 -24.64 -2.50
N GLY A 127 9.52 -25.09 -2.06
CA GLY A 127 9.11 -25.03 -0.66
C GLY A 127 8.66 -23.65 -0.16
N ARG A 128 8.41 -22.69 -1.07
CA ARG A 128 7.97 -21.33 -0.73
C ARG A 128 7.03 -20.76 -1.77
N LEU A 129 6.21 -19.80 -1.36
CA LEU A 129 5.40 -19.03 -2.29
C LEU A 129 6.24 -18.06 -3.14
N LYS A 130 5.77 -17.84 -4.35
CA LYS A 130 6.31 -16.93 -5.36
C LYS A 130 5.16 -16.11 -5.95
N TYR A 131 5.40 -14.81 -6.05
CA TYR A 131 4.46 -13.82 -6.53
C TYR A 131 5.01 -13.26 -7.84
N ASN A 132 4.26 -13.43 -8.90
CA ASN A 132 4.68 -13.15 -10.26
C ASN A 132 3.63 -12.24 -10.91
N GLU A 133 3.95 -10.97 -11.08
CA GLU A 133 3.05 -9.99 -11.69
C GLU A 133 3.27 -9.92 -13.20
N GLY A 134 2.19 -9.89 -13.97
CA GLY A 134 2.28 -9.74 -15.42
C GLY A 134 1.15 -10.37 -16.21
N LEU A 135 1.47 -10.94 -17.37
CA LEU A 135 0.50 -11.28 -18.41
C LEU A 135 0.57 -12.74 -18.81
N ILE A 136 -0.59 -13.39 -18.97
CA ILE A 136 -0.70 -14.70 -19.60
C ILE A 136 -0.44 -14.54 -21.10
N LYS A 137 0.49 -15.34 -21.65
CA LYS A 137 0.87 -15.33 -23.07
C LYS A 137 0.47 -16.59 -23.83
N ALA A 138 0.27 -17.70 -23.13
CA ALA A 138 -0.29 -18.92 -23.71
C ALA A 138 -0.92 -19.77 -22.60
N VAL A 139 -1.94 -20.55 -22.95
CA VAL A 139 -2.64 -21.47 -22.04
C VAL A 139 -2.69 -22.84 -22.71
N TRP A 140 -2.42 -23.90 -21.95
CA TRP A 140 -2.61 -25.29 -22.35
C TRP A 140 -3.25 -26.07 -21.19
N GLN A 141 -3.45 -27.37 -21.37
CA GLN A 141 -4.23 -28.19 -20.45
C GLN A 141 -3.68 -28.21 -19.01
N ASP A 142 -2.35 -28.32 -18.85
CA ASP A 142 -1.70 -28.51 -17.55
C ASP A 142 -0.86 -27.28 -17.11
N GLY A 143 -1.10 -26.10 -17.67
CA GLY A 143 -0.37 -24.90 -17.30
C GLY A 143 -0.49 -23.75 -18.27
N LEU A 144 0.35 -22.74 -18.04
CA LEU A 144 0.37 -21.50 -18.81
C LEU A 144 1.77 -20.91 -18.94
N SER A 145 1.95 -20.08 -19.96
CA SER A 145 3.15 -19.26 -20.13
C SER A 145 2.83 -17.84 -19.68
N PHE A 146 3.69 -17.30 -18.82
CA PHE A 146 3.48 -16.03 -18.13
C PHE A 146 4.67 -15.10 -18.38
N LEU A 147 4.39 -13.90 -18.87
CA LEU A 147 5.37 -12.82 -18.97
C LEU A 147 5.41 -12.09 -17.63
N ASN A 148 6.50 -12.26 -16.90
CA ASN A 148 6.75 -11.49 -15.67
C ASN A 148 7.22 -10.09 -16.03
N LEU A 149 6.51 -9.11 -15.48
CA LEU A 149 6.85 -7.70 -15.56
C LEU A 149 7.64 -7.31 -14.31
N SER A 150 8.59 -6.40 -14.47
CA SER A 150 9.34 -5.83 -13.35
C SER A 150 9.11 -4.33 -13.34
N LYS A 151 8.36 -3.84 -12.35
CA LYS A 151 8.10 -2.40 -12.15
C LYS A 151 9.34 -1.63 -11.70
N PHE A 152 10.35 -2.34 -11.21
CA PHE A 152 11.60 -1.79 -10.70
C PHE A 152 12.74 -1.83 -11.70
N ASP A 153 12.60 -2.57 -12.80
CA ASP A 153 13.64 -2.73 -13.81
C ASP A 153 13.02 -3.26 -15.11
N PHE A 154 12.69 -2.35 -16.02
CA PHE A 154 12.04 -2.64 -17.30
C PHE A 154 12.91 -3.50 -18.22
N SER A 155 14.24 -3.52 -18.03
CA SER A 155 15.14 -4.41 -18.76
C SER A 155 14.91 -5.89 -18.41
N LYS A 156 14.38 -6.16 -17.21
CA LYS A 156 14.10 -7.50 -16.71
C LYS A 156 12.67 -7.91 -17.04
N GLN A 157 12.54 -8.63 -18.16
CA GLN A 157 11.32 -9.35 -18.50
C GLN A 157 11.62 -10.83 -18.68
N LYS A 158 10.84 -11.67 -18.00
CA LYS A 158 11.05 -13.12 -18.01
C LYS A 158 9.77 -13.85 -18.38
N MET A 159 9.86 -14.63 -19.45
CA MET A 159 8.87 -15.68 -19.72
C MET A 159 9.09 -16.84 -18.74
N THR A 160 8.06 -17.16 -17.97
CA THR A 160 8.04 -18.31 -17.06
C THR A 160 6.91 -19.24 -17.46
N THR A 161 7.17 -20.54 -17.33
CA THR A 161 6.14 -21.57 -17.46
C THR A 161 5.61 -21.88 -16.07
N ILE A 162 4.30 -21.78 -15.87
CA ILE A 162 3.63 -22.06 -14.61
C ILE A 162 2.77 -23.32 -14.79
N PRO A 163 3.17 -24.46 -14.20
CA PRO A 163 2.32 -25.64 -14.12
C PRO A 163 1.04 -25.34 -13.34
N ALA A 164 -0.10 -25.87 -13.79
CA ALA A 164 -1.38 -25.66 -13.12
C ALA A 164 -1.38 -26.22 -11.68
N GLU A 165 -0.57 -27.25 -11.42
CA GLU A 165 -0.40 -27.83 -10.07
C GLU A 165 0.33 -26.92 -9.09
N ASP A 166 1.25 -26.08 -9.57
CA ASP A 166 2.05 -25.17 -8.74
C ASP A 166 1.29 -23.91 -8.36
N LEU A 167 0.26 -23.55 -9.14
CA LEU A 167 -0.59 -22.41 -8.83
C LEU A 167 -1.35 -22.63 -7.51
N ARG A 168 -1.38 -21.61 -6.67
CA ARG A 168 -2.10 -21.57 -5.39
C ARG A 168 -3.22 -20.53 -5.41
N GLY A 169 -2.99 -19.41 -6.09
CA GLY A 169 -3.96 -18.35 -6.26
C GLY A 169 -3.60 -17.37 -7.37
N ILE A 170 -4.53 -16.46 -7.66
CA ILE A 170 -4.38 -15.40 -8.65
C ILE A 170 -5.06 -14.15 -8.08
N GLU A 171 -4.35 -13.03 -7.98
CA GLU A 171 -4.97 -11.73 -7.73
C GLU A 171 -5.18 -11.00 -9.06
N PHE A 172 -6.33 -10.35 -9.20
CA PHE A 172 -6.68 -9.63 -10.41
C PHE A 172 -7.70 -8.53 -10.12
N GLY A 173 -7.78 -7.54 -11.00
CA GLY A 173 -8.75 -6.46 -10.87
C GLY A 173 -8.45 -5.41 -9.79
N GLY A 174 -7.38 -5.59 -9.00
CA GLY A 174 -6.90 -4.57 -8.06
C GLY A 174 -6.47 -3.28 -8.75
N THR A 175 -6.52 -2.17 -8.01
CA THR A 175 -6.28 -0.82 -8.54
C THR A 175 -4.89 -0.71 -9.17
N GLU A 176 -3.88 -1.24 -8.47
CA GLU A 176 -2.49 -1.22 -8.91
C GLU A 176 -2.31 -2.00 -10.22
N LEU A 177 -2.87 -3.21 -10.30
CA LEU A 177 -2.80 -4.06 -11.49
C LEU A 177 -3.45 -3.39 -12.71
N GLN A 178 -4.55 -2.65 -12.50
CA GLN A 178 -5.19 -1.87 -13.57
C GLN A 178 -4.27 -0.74 -14.06
N LEU A 179 -3.63 0.00 -13.14
CA LEU A 179 -2.67 1.04 -13.49
C LEU A 179 -1.44 0.47 -14.23
N VAL A 180 -0.93 -0.69 -13.83
CA VAL A 180 0.11 -1.42 -14.56
C VAL A 180 -0.36 -1.77 -15.97
N GLN A 181 -1.60 -2.26 -16.10
CA GLN A 181 -2.21 -2.59 -17.39
C GLN A 181 -2.27 -1.37 -18.33
N GLU A 182 -2.64 -0.20 -17.80
CA GLU A 182 -2.68 1.06 -18.55
C GLU A 182 -1.30 1.58 -18.96
N THR A 183 -0.24 1.11 -18.30
CA THR A 183 1.14 1.57 -18.48
C THR A 183 2.06 0.52 -19.11
N LEU A 184 1.53 -0.62 -19.57
CA LEU A 184 2.29 -1.69 -20.22
C LEU A 184 3.18 -1.24 -21.39
N THR A 185 2.83 -0.14 -22.05
CA THR A 185 3.65 0.41 -23.14
C THR A 185 4.96 1.02 -22.65
N MET A 186 5.02 1.48 -21.39
CA MET A 186 6.22 1.97 -20.72
C MET A 186 7.09 0.82 -20.21
N ILE A 187 6.48 -0.24 -19.67
CA ILE A 187 7.18 -1.38 -19.07
C ILE A 187 7.73 -2.29 -20.16
N LYS A 188 8.85 -1.88 -20.79
CA LYS A 188 9.54 -2.60 -21.85
C LYS A 188 11.05 -2.42 -21.77
N PRO A 189 11.86 -3.41 -22.18
CA PRO A 189 13.32 -3.31 -22.07
C PRO A 189 13.90 -2.11 -22.83
N GLU A 190 13.33 -1.73 -23.97
CA GLU A 190 13.77 -0.56 -24.74
C GLU A 190 13.54 0.78 -24.05
N ASN A 191 12.68 0.82 -23.02
CA ASN A 191 12.36 2.03 -22.25
C ASN A 191 13.08 2.08 -20.90
N HIS A 192 13.99 1.15 -20.61
CA HIS A 192 14.71 1.09 -19.34
C HIS A 192 15.47 2.39 -19.05
N ILE A 193 15.31 2.88 -17.83
CA ILE A 193 15.97 4.06 -17.29
C ILE A 193 16.95 3.59 -16.20
N GLU A 194 18.23 3.91 -16.39
CA GLU A 194 19.26 3.66 -15.39
C GLU A 194 19.04 4.53 -14.15
N ASP A 195 19.17 3.91 -12.99
CA ASP A 195 18.96 4.54 -11.69
C ASP A 195 19.96 5.69 -11.46
N VAL A 196 19.45 6.90 -11.22
CA VAL A 196 20.28 8.04 -10.79
C VAL A 196 20.21 8.13 -9.27
N THR A 197 21.19 7.54 -8.59
CA THR A 197 21.27 7.50 -7.13
C THR A 197 22.28 8.49 -6.57
N ILE A 198 21.90 9.22 -5.52
CA ILE A 198 22.80 10.06 -4.73
C ILE A 198 22.92 9.47 -3.32
N THR A 199 24.16 9.22 -2.90
CA THR A 199 24.51 8.67 -1.57
C THR A 199 25.40 9.61 -0.76
N ASP A 200 25.90 10.68 -1.38
CA ASP A 200 26.74 11.67 -0.73
C ASP A 200 25.87 12.66 0.05
N SER A 201 25.93 12.58 1.38
CA SER A 201 25.12 13.38 2.30
C SER A 201 25.33 14.89 2.17
N ASP A 202 26.52 15.31 1.70
CA ASP A 202 26.83 16.72 1.49
C ASP A 202 26.01 17.33 0.35
N GLN A 203 25.49 16.50 -0.57
CA GLN A 203 24.70 16.94 -1.72
C GLN A 203 23.19 16.95 -1.44
N PHE A 204 22.70 16.27 -0.40
CA PHE A 204 21.27 16.08 -0.17
C PHE A 204 20.49 17.40 -0.08
N ARG A 205 21.04 18.41 0.61
CA ARG A 205 20.37 19.71 0.78
C ARG A 205 20.14 20.43 -0.54
N GLU A 206 21.17 20.48 -1.38
CA GLU A 206 21.08 21.15 -2.66
C GLU A 206 20.13 20.41 -3.59
N ILE A 207 20.20 19.08 -3.62
CA ILE A 207 19.32 18.25 -4.45
C ILE A 207 17.86 18.37 -3.99
N ILE A 208 17.58 18.26 -2.70
CA ILE A 208 16.22 18.38 -2.15
C ILE A 208 15.64 19.76 -2.47
N ARG A 209 16.43 20.83 -2.32
CA ARG A 209 16.01 22.17 -2.71
C ARG A 209 15.72 22.28 -4.20
N GLN A 210 16.57 21.72 -5.05
CA GLN A 210 16.34 21.71 -6.49
C GLN A 210 15.06 20.95 -6.85
N ARG A 211 14.83 19.78 -6.23
CA ARG A 211 13.63 18.96 -6.45
C ARG A 211 12.36 19.65 -5.99
N GLN A 212 12.44 20.40 -4.88
CA GLN A 212 11.35 21.26 -4.41
C GLN A 212 11.00 22.34 -5.46
N LEU A 213 12.00 23.09 -5.95
CA LEU A 213 11.81 24.18 -6.91
C LEU A 213 11.22 23.70 -8.24
N ASP A 214 11.71 22.56 -8.74
CA ASP A 214 11.23 21.97 -10.00
C ASP A 214 9.94 21.15 -9.82
N GLN A 215 9.47 21.00 -8.58
CA GLN A 215 8.38 20.09 -8.20
C GLN A 215 8.59 18.68 -8.77
N ALA A 216 9.82 18.19 -8.79
CA ALA A 216 10.16 16.89 -9.34
C ALA A 216 9.95 15.80 -8.30
N TYR A 217 9.45 14.64 -8.74
CA TYR A 217 9.37 13.47 -7.87
C TYR A 217 10.77 12.90 -7.62
N LEU A 218 10.94 12.29 -6.45
CA LEU A 218 12.12 11.52 -6.08
C LEU A 218 11.73 10.35 -5.17
N ILE A 219 12.65 9.39 -5.01
CA ILE A 219 12.59 8.37 -3.97
C ILE A 219 13.59 8.71 -2.86
N ILE A 220 13.18 8.55 -1.61
CA ILE A 220 14.05 8.68 -0.45
C ILE A 220 14.06 7.37 0.32
N ASP A 221 15.25 6.80 0.47
CA ASP A 221 15.49 5.74 1.43
C ASP A 221 16.08 6.37 2.69
N THR A 222 15.51 6.03 3.83
CA THR A 222 15.98 6.46 5.15
C THR A 222 17.00 5.47 5.71
N ASP A 223 17.78 5.92 6.70
CA ASP A 223 18.86 5.16 7.36
C ASP A 223 18.37 4.15 8.41
N ASP A 224 17.06 3.92 8.45
CA ASP A 224 16.45 2.91 9.30
C ASP A 224 16.49 1.50 8.67
N GLU A 225 16.12 0.49 9.46
CA GLU A 225 16.07 -0.91 9.01
C GLU A 225 14.75 -1.26 8.32
N ARG A 226 13.89 -0.28 8.03
CA ARG A 226 12.63 -0.54 7.33
C ARG A 226 12.94 -0.93 5.89
N LYS A 227 12.07 -1.78 5.36
CA LYS A 227 12.13 -2.25 3.97
C LYS A 227 11.37 -1.33 3.01
N TYR A 228 11.04 -0.12 3.43
CA TYR A 228 10.18 0.80 2.69
C TYR A 228 10.93 2.10 2.39
N PHE A 229 10.49 2.78 1.35
CA PHE A 229 11.04 4.05 0.88
C PHE A 229 9.89 5.02 0.59
N TYR A 230 10.18 6.32 0.56
CA TYR A 230 9.18 7.34 0.23
C TYR A 230 9.28 7.75 -1.24
N VAL A 231 8.14 7.89 -1.91
CA VAL A 231 8.05 8.44 -3.27
C VAL A 231 7.10 9.61 -3.28
N GLY A 232 7.45 10.70 -3.95
CA GLY A 232 6.69 11.94 -3.82
C GLY A 232 7.47 13.19 -4.19
N GLN A 233 6.94 14.35 -3.80
CA GLN A 233 7.49 15.67 -4.08
C GLN A 233 7.85 16.39 -2.79
N VAL A 234 9.01 17.03 -2.76
CA VAL A 234 9.37 17.95 -1.67
C VAL A 234 8.52 19.21 -1.82
N ILE A 235 7.80 19.57 -0.76
CA ILE A 235 6.89 20.73 -0.77
C ILE A 235 7.41 21.89 0.08
N ALA A 236 8.24 21.61 1.08
CA ALA A 236 8.97 22.61 1.83
C ALA A 236 10.34 22.07 2.25
N ALA A 237 11.36 22.93 2.26
CA ALA A 237 12.70 22.56 2.69
C ALA A 237 13.46 23.75 3.25
N ASN A 238 14.16 23.53 4.37
CA ASN A 238 15.08 24.49 4.96
C ASN A 238 16.47 23.82 5.16
N PRO A 239 17.45 24.49 5.79
CA PRO A 239 18.79 23.91 5.98
C PRO A 239 18.87 22.64 6.84
N ASN A 240 17.85 22.34 7.65
CA ASN A 240 17.87 21.27 8.66
C ASN A 240 16.92 20.12 8.35
N GLU A 241 15.81 20.41 7.67
CA GLU A 241 14.69 19.49 7.50
C GLU A 241 13.90 19.82 6.23
N PHE A 242 13.02 18.91 5.84
CA PHE A 242 12.10 19.11 4.73
C PHE A 242 10.81 18.31 4.95
N VAL A 243 9.79 18.69 4.21
CA VAL A 243 8.51 17.98 4.13
C VAL A 243 8.29 17.53 2.71
N MET A 244 7.84 16.29 2.58
CA MET A 244 7.51 15.64 1.33
C MET A 244 6.04 15.22 1.33
N MET A 245 5.33 15.60 0.27
CA MET A 245 4.05 15.01 -0.08
C MET A 245 4.33 13.64 -0.70
N VAL A 246 3.89 12.57 -0.04
CA VAL A 246 4.15 11.20 -0.50
C VAL A 246 2.96 10.62 -1.24
N VAL A 247 3.25 9.66 -2.12
CA VAL A 247 2.25 8.88 -2.83
C VAL A 247 2.40 7.40 -2.51
N ASP A 248 1.28 6.68 -2.54
CA ASP A 248 1.24 5.23 -2.36
C ASP A 248 1.65 4.48 -3.65
N MET A 249 1.60 3.14 -3.61
CA MET A 249 1.92 2.29 -4.77
C MET A 249 0.94 2.45 -5.93
N ASN A 250 -0.25 3.01 -5.68
CA ASN A 250 -1.23 3.35 -6.71
C ASN A 250 -0.98 4.75 -7.30
N GLY A 251 0.03 5.49 -6.84
CA GLY A 251 0.25 6.88 -7.24
C GLY A 251 -0.81 7.85 -6.74
N ARG A 252 -1.53 7.50 -5.65
CA ARG A 252 -2.45 8.41 -4.95
C ARG A 252 -1.74 9.07 -3.78
N PHE A 253 -2.18 10.26 -3.37
CA PHE A 253 -1.69 10.97 -2.20
C PHE A 253 -1.81 10.08 -0.95
N GLY A 254 -0.67 9.78 -0.33
CA GLY A 254 -0.56 8.91 0.84
C GLY A 254 -0.40 9.67 2.16
N GLY A 255 -0.29 11.01 2.13
CA GLY A 255 -0.02 11.85 3.30
C GLY A 255 1.24 12.69 3.14
N TYR A 256 1.73 13.20 4.27
CA TYR A 256 3.00 13.93 4.34
C TYR A 256 3.99 13.21 5.23
N VAL A 257 5.27 13.39 4.91
CA VAL A 257 6.38 13.01 5.78
C VAL A 257 7.29 14.20 6.01
N TRP A 258 7.67 14.42 7.25
CA TRP A 258 8.75 15.32 7.65
C TRP A 258 9.98 14.48 7.95
N ILE A 259 11.14 14.89 7.44
CA ILE A 259 12.40 14.14 7.51
C ILE A 259 13.56 15.10 7.77
N ARG A 260 14.52 14.68 8.59
CA ARG A 260 15.83 15.37 8.69
C ARG A 260 16.82 14.82 7.69
N TYR A 261 17.72 15.67 7.22
CA TYR A 261 18.71 15.26 6.23
C TYR A 261 19.69 14.19 6.74
N ASP A 262 19.93 14.12 8.05
CA ASP A 262 20.83 13.13 8.65
C ASP A 262 20.20 11.74 8.80
N ASP A 263 18.91 11.59 8.48
CA ASP A 263 18.23 10.29 8.41
C ASP A 263 18.09 9.76 6.98
N ILE A 264 18.59 10.49 5.97
CA ILE A 264 18.58 10.04 4.59
C ILE A 264 19.77 9.11 4.34
N LYS A 265 19.49 7.92 3.83
CA LYS A 265 20.49 6.99 3.33
C LYS A 265 20.89 7.28 1.89
N ARG A 266 19.89 7.47 1.03
CA ARG A 266 20.09 7.79 -0.39
C ARG A 266 18.86 8.44 -1.01
N LEU A 267 19.09 9.16 -2.10
CA LEU A 267 18.07 9.73 -2.96
C LEU A 267 18.11 9.03 -4.32
N LEU A 268 16.95 8.59 -4.84
CA LEU A 268 16.80 8.17 -6.23
C LEU A 268 16.10 9.27 -7.01
N LEU A 269 16.76 9.77 -8.05
CA LEU A 269 16.32 10.93 -8.81
C LEU A 269 15.72 10.57 -10.16
N ASP A 270 16.04 9.37 -10.66
CA ASP A 270 15.51 8.80 -11.88
C ASP A 270 15.61 7.27 -11.80
N GLY A 271 14.76 6.58 -12.55
CA GLY A 271 14.67 5.12 -12.56
C GLY A 271 13.28 4.63 -12.97
N ASP A 272 13.19 3.37 -13.36
CA ASP A 272 11.97 2.78 -13.91
C ASP A 272 10.76 2.89 -12.96
N TYR A 273 10.96 2.54 -11.69
CA TYR A 273 9.89 2.61 -10.69
C TYR A 273 9.41 4.04 -10.47
N LEU A 274 10.32 5.00 -10.39
CA LEU A 274 9.98 6.41 -10.21
C LEU A 274 9.17 6.93 -11.41
N SER A 275 9.60 6.59 -12.63
CA SER A 275 8.88 6.92 -13.87
C SER A 275 7.48 6.31 -13.92
N LEU A 276 7.34 5.05 -13.48
CA LEU A 276 6.05 4.36 -13.39
C LEU A 276 5.11 5.05 -12.39
N ILE A 277 5.58 5.36 -11.18
CA ILE A 277 4.77 6.03 -10.16
C ILE A 277 4.37 7.45 -10.62
N GLN A 278 5.27 8.20 -11.26
CA GLN A 278 4.92 9.49 -11.85
C GLN A 278 3.79 9.35 -12.88
N ARG A 279 3.78 8.26 -13.67
CA ARG A 279 2.68 7.98 -14.59
C ARG A 279 1.39 7.65 -13.86
N PHE A 280 1.43 6.86 -12.79
CA PHE A 280 0.24 6.56 -11.98
C PHE A 280 -0.35 7.83 -11.36
N VAL A 281 0.50 8.70 -10.80
CA VAL A 281 0.09 10.03 -10.30
C VAL A 281 -0.62 10.83 -11.38
N HIS A 282 -0.05 10.87 -12.59
CA HIS A 282 -0.66 11.60 -13.70
C HIS A 282 -2.06 11.05 -14.06
N LEU A 283 -2.21 9.72 -14.12
CA LEU A 283 -3.48 9.06 -14.41
C LEU A 283 -4.53 9.36 -13.33
N ASN A 284 -4.16 9.23 -12.05
CA ASN A 284 -5.07 9.54 -10.94
C ASN A 284 -5.48 11.01 -10.91
N LYS A 285 -4.54 11.94 -11.15
CA LYS A 285 -4.87 13.38 -11.25
C LYS A 285 -5.83 13.67 -12.39
N ALA A 286 -5.61 13.06 -13.56
CA ALA A 286 -6.49 13.22 -14.71
C ALA A 286 -7.91 12.66 -14.46
N ALA A 287 -8.01 11.58 -13.68
CA ALA A 287 -9.28 10.98 -13.28
C ALA A 287 -9.95 11.67 -12.08
N GLY A 288 -9.29 12.61 -11.40
CA GLY A 288 -9.79 13.22 -10.17
C GLY A 288 -9.70 12.30 -8.93
N HIS A 289 -8.89 11.24 -8.99
CA HIS A 289 -8.71 10.24 -7.93
C HIS A 289 -7.36 10.36 -7.21
N PHE A 290 -6.67 11.50 -7.35
CA PHE A 290 -5.34 11.67 -6.78
C PHE A 290 -5.34 11.59 -5.26
N ALA A 291 -6.32 12.19 -4.57
CA ALA A 291 -6.45 12.10 -3.13
C ALA A 291 -7.84 11.57 -2.78
N LEU A 292 -7.93 10.79 -1.70
CA LEU A 292 -9.22 10.45 -1.11
C LEU A 292 -9.92 11.75 -0.66
N PRO A 293 -11.25 11.88 -0.81
CA PRO A 293 -11.96 13.14 -0.53
C PRO A 293 -11.75 13.71 0.88
N VAL A 294 -11.44 12.86 1.86
CA VAL A 294 -11.21 13.22 3.25
C VAL A 294 -9.78 13.70 3.55
N LEU A 295 -8.86 13.54 2.60
CA LEU A 295 -7.46 13.90 2.75
C LEU A 295 -7.17 15.27 2.13
N ASN A 296 -6.30 16.04 2.80
CA ASN A 296 -5.87 17.36 2.31
C ASN A 296 -4.50 17.29 1.64
N ALA A 297 -4.49 17.10 0.32
CA ALA A 297 -3.28 17.10 -0.50
C ALA A 297 -2.76 18.51 -0.88
N GLU A 298 -3.41 19.58 -0.41
CA GLU A 298 -3.09 20.97 -0.77
C GLU A 298 -2.54 21.78 0.41
N ARG A 299 -2.03 21.10 1.44
CA ARG A 299 -1.46 21.77 2.63
C ARG A 299 -0.20 22.54 2.22
N ALA A 300 -0.20 23.84 2.49
CA ALA A 300 0.96 24.70 2.30
C ALA A 300 1.88 24.67 3.53
N PHE A 301 3.18 24.76 3.28
CA PHE A 301 4.24 24.85 4.27
C PHE A 301 5.14 26.03 3.92
N ASP A 302 5.72 26.69 4.93
CA ASP A 302 6.65 27.81 4.75
C ASP A 302 8.09 27.32 4.97
N ASP A 303 8.99 27.63 4.03
CA ASP A 303 10.40 27.28 4.06
C ASP A 303 11.21 28.11 5.08
N ALA A 304 10.69 29.28 5.49
CA ALA A 304 11.37 30.19 6.41
C ALA A 304 11.17 29.82 7.89
N ASP A 305 10.20 28.96 8.19
CA ASP A 305 9.81 28.58 9.54
C ASP A 305 10.51 27.29 10.03
N ASN A 306 10.47 27.06 11.33
CA ASN A 306 10.82 25.75 11.90
C ASN A 306 9.67 24.78 11.63
N ILE A 307 9.75 24.07 10.51
CA ILE A 307 8.69 23.24 9.96
C ILE A 307 8.23 22.20 10.99
N LEU A 308 9.15 21.57 11.72
CA LEU A 308 8.85 20.63 12.80
C LEU A 308 7.93 21.25 13.85
N ILE A 309 8.30 22.41 14.39
CA ILE A 309 7.54 23.10 15.43
C ILE A 309 6.14 23.48 14.93
N HIS A 310 6.03 23.92 13.68
CA HIS A 310 4.73 24.26 13.08
C HIS A 310 3.84 23.03 12.91
N ILE A 311 4.38 21.90 12.44
CA ILE A 311 3.64 20.63 12.36
C ILE A 311 3.14 20.25 13.74
N LEU A 312 4.00 20.23 14.75
CA LEU A 312 3.64 19.86 16.12
C LEU A 312 2.55 20.77 16.69
N TYR A 313 2.66 22.10 16.56
CA TYR A 313 1.62 23.02 17.04
C TYR A 313 0.28 22.83 16.35
N GLN A 314 0.29 22.61 15.03
CA GLN A 314 -0.93 22.33 14.27
C GLN A 314 -1.56 21.02 14.74
N SER A 315 -0.75 19.98 14.93
CA SER A 315 -1.24 18.69 15.40
C SER A 315 -1.77 18.72 16.83
N ILE A 316 -1.15 19.49 17.74
CA ILE A 316 -1.71 19.75 19.08
C ILE A 316 -3.06 20.47 18.97
N LYS A 317 -3.11 21.55 18.20
CA LYS A 317 -4.31 22.41 18.08
C LYS A 317 -5.50 21.66 17.47
N PHE A 318 -5.26 20.83 16.47
CA PHE A 318 -6.30 20.11 15.72
C PHE A 318 -6.43 18.65 16.13
N ARG A 319 -5.70 18.23 17.17
CA ARG A 319 -5.64 16.84 17.66
C ARG A 319 -5.39 15.84 16.53
N LYS A 320 -4.31 16.07 15.78
CA LYS A 320 -3.90 15.21 14.66
C LYS A 320 -2.95 14.13 15.12
N LEU A 321 -3.15 12.92 14.60
CA LEU A 321 -2.29 11.78 14.86
C LEU A 321 -0.99 11.94 14.06
N ILE A 322 0.14 11.69 14.73
CA ILE A 322 1.44 11.63 14.09
C ILE A 322 2.03 10.25 14.35
N ARG A 323 2.56 9.62 13.29
CA ARG A 323 3.50 8.51 13.44
C ARG A 323 4.90 9.08 13.60
N PHE A 324 5.54 8.79 14.71
CA PHE A 324 6.88 9.22 15.05
C PHE A 324 7.90 8.11 14.77
N GLU A 325 9.08 8.51 14.32
CA GLU A 325 10.29 7.71 14.44
C GLU A 325 11.36 8.47 15.20
N LEU A 326 11.95 7.83 16.20
CA LEU A 326 12.97 8.39 17.06
C LEU A 326 14.37 7.88 16.70
N ALA A 327 15.40 8.56 17.20
CA ALA A 327 16.80 8.27 16.92
C ALA A 327 17.27 6.89 17.41
N ASP A 328 16.57 6.31 18.40
CA ASP A 328 16.77 4.95 18.89
C ASP A 328 15.98 3.90 18.11
N LYS A 329 15.39 4.29 16.97
CA LYS A 329 14.55 3.49 16.08
C LYS A 329 13.21 3.07 16.67
N GLU A 330 12.79 3.70 17.77
CA GLU A 330 11.43 3.51 18.27
C GLU A 330 10.42 4.15 17.31
N ASN A 331 9.37 3.41 16.96
CA ASN A 331 8.31 3.83 16.06
C ASN A 331 6.93 3.64 16.70
N PHE A 332 6.13 4.70 16.75
CA PHE A 332 4.78 4.66 17.34
C PHE A 332 3.89 5.76 16.77
N ALA A 333 2.57 5.59 16.88
CA ALA A 333 1.59 6.61 16.54
C ALA A 333 1.02 7.24 17.82
N ALA A 334 0.93 8.57 17.87
CA ALA A 334 0.48 9.28 19.05
C ALA A 334 -0.12 10.65 18.72
N PHE A 335 -0.96 11.16 19.62
CA PHE A 335 -1.45 12.53 19.58
C PHE A 335 -0.49 13.45 20.32
N PRO A 336 0.10 14.46 19.68
CA PRO A 336 0.82 15.53 20.36
C PRO A 336 -0.14 16.31 21.26
N THR A 337 0.23 16.56 22.52
CA THR A 337 -0.65 17.26 23.49
C THR A 337 -0.05 18.56 24.02
N ASP A 338 1.26 18.63 24.22
CA ASP A 338 1.94 19.85 24.67
C ASP A 338 3.40 19.90 24.21
N LEU A 339 3.91 21.11 23.94
CA LEU A 339 5.29 21.33 23.53
C LEU A 339 5.93 22.46 24.34
N ASN A 340 6.94 22.11 25.14
CA ASN A 340 7.73 23.07 25.89
C ASN A 340 8.94 23.54 25.06
N LEU A 341 8.82 24.72 24.43
CA LEU A 341 9.90 25.29 23.60
C LEU A 341 11.19 25.61 24.38
N ALA A 342 11.11 25.83 25.70
CA ALA A 342 12.30 26.14 26.48
C ALA A 342 13.16 24.89 26.74
N THR A 343 12.54 23.71 26.85
CA THR A 343 13.23 22.45 27.10
C THR A 343 13.32 21.55 25.88
N GLY A 344 12.55 21.81 24.82
CA GLY A 344 12.41 20.93 23.66
C GLY A 344 11.64 19.65 23.94
N LEU A 345 10.88 19.58 25.04
CA LEU A 345 10.12 18.37 25.40
C LEU A 345 8.72 18.43 24.79
N LEU A 346 8.38 17.40 24.02
CA LEU A 346 7.04 17.14 23.50
C LEU A 346 6.36 16.08 24.37
N THR A 347 5.14 16.38 24.82
CA THR A 347 4.27 15.40 25.46
C THR A 347 3.31 14.83 24.41
N VAL A 348 3.20 13.51 24.37
CA VAL A 348 2.33 12.77 23.44
C VAL A 348 1.45 11.78 24.19
N GLU A 349 0.25 11.53 23.66
CA GLU A 349 -0.70 10.51 24.11
C GLU A 349 -0.66 9.34 23.12
N LEU A 350 -0.22 8.17 23.59
CA LEU A 350 -0.07 6.95 22.79
C LEU A 350 -1.44 6.33 22.48
N LEU A 351 -1.56 5.71 21.30
CA LEU A 351 -2.71 4.84 20.99
C LEU A 351 -2.51 3.45 21.58
N ASP A 352 -3.60 2.80 21.99
CA ASP A 352 -3.68 1.37 22.34
C ASP A 352 -2.61 0.86 23.31
N VAL A 353 -2.37 1.62 24.38
CA VAL A 353 -1.52 1.12 25.48
C VAL A 353 -2.31 0.22 26.43
N ASP A 354 -1.68 -0.86 26.89
CA ASP A 354 -2.16 -1.54 28.07
C ASP A 354 -1.86 -0.65 29.29
N GLU A 355 -2.85 0.14 29.70
CA GLU A 355 -2.78 1.08 30.83
C GLU A 355 -2.35 0.41 32.14
N SER A 356 -2.40 -0.93 32.24
CA SER A 356 -1.91 -1.67 33.39
C SER A 356 -0.39 -1.84 33.42
N THR A 357 0.29 -1.67 32.28
CA THR A 357 1.74 -1.89 32.12
C THR A 357 2.49 -0.66 31.60
N GLU A 358 1.82 0.22 30.87
CA GLU A 358 2.44 1.38 30.22
C GLU A 358 1.63 2.65 30.47
N SER A 359 2.33 3.79 30.58
CA SER A 359 1.66 5.08 30.67
C SER A 359 1.12 5.48 29.29
N PRO A 360 -0.15 5.92 29.17
CA PRO A 360 -0.66 6.47 27.92
C PRO A 360 0.02 7.78 27.52
N VAL A 361 0.78 8.39 28.43
CA VAL A 361 1.49 9.64 28.20
C VAL A 361 2.98 9.40 28.17
N LYS A 362 3.62 9.90 27.11
CA LYS A 362 5.06 9.82 26.92
C LYS A 362 5.64 11.21 26.68
N GLN A 363 6.84 11.45 27.18
CA GLN A 363 7.61 12.65 26.87
C GLN A 363 8.80 12.28 26.00
N ILE A 364 8.97 12.99 24.90
CA ILE A 364 10.08 12.81 23.96
C ILE A 364 10.76 14.16 23.71
N GLY A 365 12.08 14.14 23.53
CA GLY A 365 12.81 15.31 23.07
C GLY A 365 12.58 15.50 21.57
N ILE A 366 12.22 16.70 21.12
CA ILE A 366 12.00 16.96 19.69
C ILE A 366 13.28 16.75 18.86
N GLU A 367 14.45 16.86 19.50
CA GLU A 367 15.75 16.58 18.90
C GLU A 367 15.97 15.09 18.61
N THR A 368 15.22 14.18 19.24
CA THR A 368 15.32 12.74 18.96
C THR A 368 14.43 12.33 17.80
N ILE A 369 13.45 13.16 17.41
CA ILE A 369 12.56 12.87 16.28
C ILE A 369 13.35 12.95 14.97
N ARG A 370 13.31 11.85 14.22
CA ARG A 370 13.99 11.66 12.93
C ARG A 370 13.05 11.82 11.76
N GLU A 371 11.85 11.26 11.93
CA GLU A 371 10.80 11.32 10.94
C GLU A 371 9.44 11.47 11.62
N MET A 372 8.52 12.14 10.93
CA MET A 372 7.10 12.13 11.27
C MET A 372 6.28 11.88 10.00
N ALA A 373 5.29 11.00 10.07
CA ALA A 373 4.25 10.86 9.05
C ALA A 373 2.89 11.32 9.60
N PHE A 374 2.14 12.07 8.80
CA PHE A 374 0.88 12.70 9.23
C PHE A 374 -0.07 12.97 8.06
N ASP A 375 -1.34 13.26 8.38
CA ASP A 375 -2.44 13.48 7.41
C ASP A 375 -2.57 12.34 6.37
N TYR A 376 -2.30 11.10 6.77
CA TYR A 376 -2.50 9.89 5.97
C TYR A 376 -3.82 9.19 6.34
N PHE A 377 -4.33 8.31 5.48
CA PHE A 377 -5.69 7.80 5.63
C PHE A 377 -5.94 7.00 6.92
N LYS A 378 -5.00 6.14 7.32
CA LYS A 378 -5.11 5.41 8.60
C LYS A 378 -5.14 6.35 9.82
N ALA A 379 -4.37 7.44 9.80
CA ALA A 379 -4.48 8.46 10.85
C ALA A 379 -5.88 9.08 10.87
N PHE A 380 -6.43 9.40 9.71
CA PHE A 380 -7.79 9.93 9.61
C PHE A 380 -8.85 8.95 10.14
N LEU A 381 -8.76 7.66 9.82
CA LEU A 381 -9.68 6.64 10.35
C LEU A 381 -9.62 6.58 11.89
N LEU A 382 -8.42 6.51 12.46
CA LEU A 382 -8.20 6.50 13.92
C LEU A 382 -8.70 7.77 14.60
N GLU A 383 -8.46 8.95 14.00
CA GLU A 383 -8.97 10.24 14.49
C GLU A 383 -10.49 10.28 14.56
N ASN A 384 -11.18 9.50 13.71
CA ASN A 384 -12.64 9.42 13.64
C ASN A 384 -13.21 8.16 14.32
N GLN A 385 -12.40 7.41 15.08
CA GLN A 385 -12.81 6.20 15.80
C GLN A 385 -13.37 5.11 14.87
N VAL A 386 -12.77 4.98 13.69
CA VAL A 386 -13.05 3.92 12.72
C VAL A 386 -11.88 2.93 12.77
N ASP A 387 -11.88 2.07 13.80
CA ASP A 387 -10.82 1.09 14.04
C ASP A 387 -11.29 -0.11 14.86
#